data_AF-A0A356TDC5-F1
#
_entry.id   AF-A0A356TDC5-F1
#
_cell.length_a   1.000
_cell.length_b   1.000
_cell.length_c   1.000
_cell.angle_alpha   90.00
_cell.angle_beta   90.00
_cell.angle_gamma   90.00
#
_symmetry.space_group_name_H-M   'P 1'
#
loop_
_entity.id
_entity.type
_entity.pdbx_description
1 polymer ?
#
loop_
_entity_poly.entity_id
_entity_poly.type
_entity_poly.pdbx_seq_one_letter_code
_entity_poly.pdbx_strand_id
1 'polypeptide(L)'
;MCTLSVSLGLVFGGCADSGSQTEALGISDGEPCETEWETRLVLADGARDVVGMVSFSLNDGYVTAVVTTLPAWELGDTYLGVGIDGAPPTWVVMNPEPWVTGWMTRIVIRHPLDGQVRCGAELKIQLQANVRERGALGHELASAFGPEDRGQWGWADFRPYCCPEEPRGCTYTQGFWKNHPGAWPVGGLMLGDHFYTQAELLTLLRTPVRGDASVALAHQLIAAELNVAAGASPIPAIADAQTWMSVHDGGGTLPYGIRASSTAGRMATRLNDALSDYNEGLTGPGHCDDRDCDRRIDEDEDVDEACDGPSDTL
;
A
#
# COMPACT_ATOMS: atom_id res chain seq x y z
N MET A 1 12.02 13.75 24.45
CA MET A 1 11.30 14.53 25.47
C MET A 1 9.85 14.54 25.05
N CYS A 2 9.00 13.71 25.67
CA CYS A 2 7.60 13.58 25.31
C CYS A 2 6.72 14.36 26.28
N THR A 3 5.84 15.18 25.73
CA THR A 3 4.87 15.98 26.46
C THR A 3 3.66 15.10 26.77
N LEU A 4 3.37 14.87 28.06
CA LEU A 4 2.10 14.31 28.51
C LEU A 4 1.01 15.37 28.32
N SER A 5 -0.02 15.06 27.53
CA SER A 5 -1.29 15.78 27.60
C SER A 5 -2.34 14.83 28.16
N VAL A 6 -2.73 15.08 29.41
CA VAL A 6 -3.85 14.39 30.06
C VAL A 6 -5.09 15.25 29.83
N SER A 7 -6.02 14.76 29.02
CA SER A 7 -7.38 15.28 28.96
C SER A 7 -8.30 14.22 29.56
N LEU A 8 -9.17 14.67 30.47
CA LEU A 8 -10.06 13.89 31.35
C LEU A 8 -10.43 12.49 30.81
N GLY A 9 -9.88 11.46 31.45
CA GLY A 9 -10.33 10.07 31.33
C GLY A 9 -9.42 9.11 30.57
N LEU A 10 -8.49 9.61 29.76
CA LEU A 10 -7.61 8.77 28.93
C LEU A 10 -6.14 8.91 29.34
N VAL A 11 -5.50 7.79 29.66
CA VAL A 11 -4.03 7.71 29.71
C VAL A 11 -3.53 7.58 28.28
N PHE A 12 -3.25 8.72 27.65
CA PHE A 12 -2.44 8.76 26.43
C PHE A 12 -0.96 8.52 26.81
N GLY A 13 -0.64 7.26 27.12
CA GLY A 13 0.73 6.79 27.27
C GLY A 13 1.34 6.59 25.88
N GLY A 14 2.38 7.36 25.58
CA GLY A 14 3.06 7.35 24.30
C GLY A 14 4.08 6.21 24.18
N CYS A 15 4.35 5.84 22.93
CA CYS A 15 5.26 4.77 22.50
C CYS A 15 4.81 3.38 22.98
N ALA A 16 5.09 2.37 22.17
CA ALA A 16 4.89 0.97 22.51
C ALA A 16 5.74 0.63 23.75
N ASP A 17 5.21 0.87 24.96
CA ASP A 17 5.80 0.38 26.19
C ASP A 17 5.65 -1.14 26.24
N SER A 18 6.66 -1.79 26.82
CA SER A 18 6.89 -3.24 26.95
C SER A 18 5.76 -4.09 27.57
N GLY A 19 4.58 -3.53 27.80
CA GLY A 19 3.35 -4.22 28.23
C GLY A 19 2.21 -4.13 27.22
N SER A 20 2.44 -3.60 26.02
CA SER A 20 1.46 -3.66 24.94
C SER A 20 1.47 -5.05 24.31
N GLN A 21 0.34 -5.76 24.38
CA GLN A 21 0.19 -7.02 23.65
C GLN A 21 -0.07 -6.69 22.18
N THR A 22 0.85 -7.14 21.33
CA THR A 22 0.68 -7.09 19.88
C THR A 22 0.02 -8.38 19.44
N GLU A 23 -1.22 -8.31 18.99
CA GLU A 23 -1.85 -9.44 18.31
C GLU A 23 -1.37 -9.42 16.86
N ALA A 24 -0.70 -10.50 16.44
CA ALA A 24 -0.50 -10.76 15.02
C ALA A 24 -1.90 -11.06 14.45
N LEU A 25 -2.36 -10.27 13.48
CA LEU A 25 -3.67 -10.48 12.89
C LEU A 25 -3.70 -11.88 12.26
N GLY A 26 -4.50 -12.76 12.87
CA GLY A 26 -4.78 -14.09 12.35
C GLY A 26 -5.67 -13.99 11.12
N ILE A 27 -5.09 -13.55 10.01
CA ILE A 27 -5.66 -13.72 8.66
C ILE A 27 -5.84 -15.23 8.49
N SER A 28 -7.09 -15.67 8.31
CA SER A 28 -7.41 -17.08 8.21
C SER A 28 -6.66 -17.69 7.02
N ASP A 29 -5.84 -18.69 7.30
CA ASP A 29 -5.35 -19.70 6.36
C ASP A 29 -5.22 -19.26 4.88
N GLY A 30 -4.26 -18.39 4.59
CA GLY A 30 -3.48 -18.54 3.36
C GLY A 30 -3.76 -17.65 2.15
N GLU A 31 -4.48 -16.53 2.27
CA GLU A 31 -4.52 -15.55 1.17
C GLU A 31 -3.67 -14.30 1.49
N PRO A 32 -2.56 -14.06 0.76
CA PRO A 32 -1.56 -13.03 1.07
C PRO A 32 -2.05 -11.59 0.79
N CYS A 33 -3.38 -11.36 0.80
CA CYS A 33 -4.01 -10.20 0.19
C CYS A 33 -5.29 -9.67 0.84
N GLU A 34 -5.66 -10.13 2.03
CA GLU A 34 -6.81 -9.56 2.75
C GLU A 34 -6.57 -8.08 3.08
N THR A 35 -7.22 -7.17 2.36
CA THR A 35 -7.31 -5.74 2.71
C THR A 35 -8.48 -5.46 3.65
N GLU A 36 -9.31 -6.46 3.89
CA GLU A 36 -10.44 -6.43 4.81
C GLU A 36 -10.25 -7.54 5.83
N TRP A 37 -10.60 -7.29 7.08
CA TRP A 37 -10.64 -8.34 8.10
C TRP A 37 -11.67 -7.97 9.15
N GLU A 38 -12.15 -8.98 9.86
CA GLU A 38 -13.07 -8.79 10.96
C GLU A 38 -12.45 -9.21 12.29
N THR A 39 -12.76 -8.47 13.34
CA THR A 39 -12.45 -8.85 14.71
C THR A 39 -13.63 -8.55 15.62
N ARG A 40 -13.60 -9.12 16.82
CA ARG A 40 -14.61 -8.90 17.84
C ARG A 40 -14.34 -7.58 18.56
N LEU A 41 -15.40 -6.85 18.86
CA LEU A 41 -15.36 -5.77 19.85
C LEU A 41 -15.65 -6.39 21.22
N VAL A 42 -14.66 -6.40 22.10
CA VAL A 42 -14.75 -7.02 23.44
C VAL A 42 -14.64 -5.98 24.53
N LEU A 43 -15.32 -6.22 25.66
CA LEU A 43 -15.13 -5.39 26.85
C LEU A 43 -13.67 -5.42 27.29
N ALA A 44 -13.16 -4.24 27.65
CA ALA A 44 -11.87 -4.03 28.29
C ALA A 44 -11.92 -4.35 29.79
N ASP A 45 -12.70 -5.36 30.16
CA ASP A 45 -12.76 -5.95 31.48
C ASP A 45 -12.14 -7.36 31.43
N GLY A 46 -11.73 -7.90 32.57
CA GLY A 46 -11.12 -9.23 32.58
C GLY A 46 -12.05 -10.36 32.10
N ALA A 47 -13.35 -10.09 31.91
CA ALA A 47 -14.34 -11.05 31.40
C ALA A 47 -14.32 -11.13 29.87
N ARG A 48 -13.99 -10.03 29.18
CA ARG A 48 -13.81 -9.94 27.71
C ARG A 48 -15.08 -10.35 26.94
N ASP A 49 -16.25 -9.98 27.47
CA ASP A 49 -17.51 -10.26 26.79
C ASP A 49 -17.57 -9.57 25.42
N VAL A 50 -18.05 -10.29 24.40
CA VAL A 50 -18.20 -9.76 23.05
C VAL A 50 -19.43 -8.85 23.02
N VAL A 51 -19.21 -7.58 22.70
CA VAL A 51 -20.27 -6.55 22.64
C VAL A 51 -20.58 -6.11 21.21
N GLY A 52 -19.77 -6.54 20.24
CA GLY A 52 -19.94 -6.23 18.84
C GLY A 52 -18.89 -6.86 17.94
N MET A 53 -18.89 -6.41 16.69
CA MET A 53 -17.92 -6.76 15.66
C MET A 53 -17.34 -5.49 15.05
N VAL A 54 -16.12 -5.59 14.57
CA VAL A 54 -15.42 -4.54 13.85
C VAL A 54 -14.93 -5.13 12.53
N SER A 55 -15.42 -4.58 11.43
CA SER A 55 -14.89 -4.86 10.09
C SER A 55 -13.94 -3.73 9.73
N PHE A 56 -12.68 -4.07 9.48
CA PHE A 56 -11.67 -3.14 9.01
C PHE A 56 -11.47 -3.30 7.51
N SER A 57 -11.11 -2.20 6.84
CA SER A 57 -10.63 -2.25 5.46
C SER A 57 -9.59 -1.19 5.15
N LEU A 58 -8.63 -1.53 4.29
CA LEU A 58 -7.63 -0.63 3.73
C LEU A 58 -7.92 -0.36 2.27
N ASN A 59 -8.55 0.78 1.98
CA ASN A 59 -8.90 1.18 0.62
C ASN A 59 -8.73 2.71 0.47
N ASP A 60 -8.45 3.17 -0.75
CA ASP A 60 -8.45 4.60 -1.13
C ASP A 60 -7.60 5.53 -0.25
N GLY A 61 -6.52 5.02 0.36
CA GLY A 61 -5.65 5.79 1.26
C GLY A 61 -6.22 5.99 2.66
N TYR A 62 -7.13 5.12 3.12
CA TYR A 62 -7.68 5.13 4.47
C TYR A 62 -7.62 3.75 5.12
N VAL A 63 -7.47 3.73 6.44
CA VAL A 63 -7.97 2.63 7.27
C VAL A 63 -9.39 2.97 7.67
N THR A 64 -10.34 2.15 7.25
CA THR A 64 -11.75 2.27 7.63
C THR A 64 -12.08 1.22 8.67
N ALA A 65 -12.83 1.58 9.71
CA ALA A 65 -13.42 0.63 10.64
C ALA A 65 -14.94 0.84 10.70
N VAL A 66 -15.68 -0.24 10.47
CA VAL A 66 -17.12 -0.33 10.63
C VAL A 66 -17.39 -1.08 11.93
N VAL A 67 -17.73 -0.33 12.97
CA VAL A 67 -18.01 -0.87 14.31
C VAL A 67 -19.51 -1.10 14.42
N THR A 68 -19.93 -2.32 14.74
CA THR A 68 -21.34 -2.69 14.91
C THR A 68 -21.53 -3.43 16.24
N THR A 69 -22.45 -2.96 17.07
CA THR A 69 -22.76 -3.58 18.36
C THR A 69 -23.81 -4.67 18.24
N LEU A 70 -23.78 -5.61 19.19
CA LEU A 70 -24.89 -6.53 19.43
C LEU A 70 -26.12 -5.76 19.92
N PRO A 71 -27.35 -6.29 19.76
CA PRO A 71 -28.59 -5.55 20.06
C PRO A 71 -28.72 -5.00 21.49
N ALA A 72 -28.09 -5.64 22.46
CA ALA A 72 -28.08 -5.25 23.86
C ALA A 72 -27.17 -4.04 24.16
N TRP A 73 -26.29 -3.67 23.22
CA TRP A 73 -25.25 -2.67 23.41
C TRP A 73 -25.45 -1.47 22.49
N GLU A 74 -24.91 -0.32 22.90
CA GLU A 74 -24.88 0.91 22.12
C GLU A 74 -23.48 1.57 22.22
N LEU A 75 -23.05 2.22 21.15
CA LEU A 75 -21.75 2.87 20.93
C LEU A 75 -21.80 4.37 21.26
N GLY A 76 -20.74 4.83 21.91
CA GLY A 76 -20.42 6.22 22.18
C GLY A 76 -19.14 6.66 21.45
N ASP A 77 -18.30 7.42 22.14
CA ASP A 77 -17.01 7.89 21.60
C ASP A 77 -16.20 6.70 21.07
N THR A 78 -15.85 6.74 19.79
CA THR A 78 -15.08 5.69 19.13
C THR A 78 -13.79 6.29 18.58
N TYR A 79 -12.66 5.71 18.94
CA TYR A 79 -11.32 6.17 18.60
C TYR A 79 -10.64 5.15 17.70
N LEU A 80 -10.07 5.63 16.59
CA LEU A 80 -9.24 4.85 15.69
C LEU A 80 -7.85 5.50 15.64
N GLY A 81 -6.84 4.75 16.08
CA GLY A 81 -5.45 5.14 16.05
C GLY A 81 -4.67 4.35 15.01
N VAL A 82 -3.87 5.01 14.18
CA VAL A 82 -3.03 4.36 13.16
C VAL A 82 -1.62 4.94 13.21
N GLY A 83 -0.62 4.06 13.36
CA GLY A 83 0.81 4.37 13.20
C GLY A 83 1.39 3.60 12.01
N ILE A 84 2.40 4.16 11.35
CA ILE A 84 3.02 3.60 10.14
C ILE A 84 4.52 3.49 10.36
N ASP A 85 5.13 2.33 10.09
CA ASP A 85 6.58 2.10 10.16
C ASP A 85 7.23 2.57 11.48
N GLY A 86 6.54 2.32 12.60
CA GLY A 86 6.99 2.74 13.93
C GLY A 86 6.85 4.24 14.22
N ALA A 87 6.27 5.02 13.32
CA ALA A 87 5.89 6.41 13.61
C ALA A 87 4.82 6.46 14.70
N PRO A 88 4.78 7.54 15.51
CA PRO A 88 3.73 7.72 16.51
C PRO A 88 2.34 7.70 15.87
N PRO A 89 1.37 6.99 16.47
CA PRO A 89 0.02 6.91 15.91
C PRO A 89 -0.68 8.26 15.94
N THR A 90 -1.39 8.57 14.86
CA THR A 90 -2.37 9.65 14.81
C THR A 90 -3.76 9.09 15.09
N TRP A 91 -4.71 9.99 15.43
CA TRP A 91 -5.99 9.59 16.01
C TRP A 91 -7.15 10.31 15.34
N VAL A 92 -8.20 9.55 15.06
CA VAL A 92 -9.51 10.06 14.68
C VAL A 92 -10.52 9.62 15.75
N VAL A 93 -11.47 10.51 16.06
CA VAL A 93 -12.59 10.22 16.96
C VAL A 93 -13.90 10.40 16.21
N MET A 94 -14.84 9.49 16.44
CA MET A 94 -16.21 9.57 15.96
C MET A 94 -17.18 9.56 17.13
N ASN A 95 -18.28 10.28 16.96
CA ASN A 95 -19.31 10.48 17.96
C ASN A 95 -18.78 11.02 19.31
N PRO A 96 -17.92 12.07 19.32
CA PRO A 96 -17.51 12.69 20.56
C PRO A 96 -18.76 13.24 21.26
N GLU A 97 -18.95 12.89 22.53
CA GLU A 97 -20.07 13.31 23.38
C GLU A 97 -21.43 12.66 23.05
N PRO A 98 -21.58 11.33 23.22
CA PRO A 98 -22.81 10.60 22.88
C PRO A 98 -24.04 11.01 23.67
N TRP A 99 -23.88 11.77 24.76
CA TRP A 99 -25.01 12.37 25.48
C TRP A 99 -25.66 13.53 24.71
N VAL A 100 -24.98 14.11 23.72
CA VAL A 100 -25.51 15.18 22.86
C VAL A 100 -26.10 14.60 21.57
N THR A 101 -25.34 13.75 20.89
CA THR A 101 -25.65 13.18 19.56
C THR A 101 -26.43 11.87 19.63
N GLY A 102 -26.49 11.26 20.80
CA GLY A 102 -27.11 9.96 21.01
C GLY A 102 -26.12 8.81 20.86
N TRP A 103 -26.50 7.70 21.47
CA TRP A 103 -25.76 6.45 21.35
C TRP A 103 -26.21 5.72 20.08
N MET A 104 -25.25 5.12 19.38
CA MET A 104 -25.45 4.51 18.07
C MET A 104 -25.33 3.00 18.16
N THR A 105 -25.82 2.23 17.18
CA THR A 105 -25.51 0.80 17.10
C THR A 105 -24.42 0.48 16.08
N ARG A 106 -24.15 1.43 15.18
CA ARG A 106 -23.15 1.30 14.13
C ARG A 106 -22.44 2.64 13.89
N ILE A 107 -21.11 2.58 13.83
CA ILE A 107 -20.24 3.72 13.51
C ILE A 107 -19.32 3.33 12.36
N VAL A 108 -19.09 4.26 11.43
CA VAL A 108 -18.05 4.15 10.41
C VAL A 108 -17.02 5.24 10.69
N ILE A 109 -15.79 4.85 11.00
CA ILE A 109 -14.67 5.75 11.27
C ILE A 109 -13.57 5.51 10.25
N ARG A 110 -12.98 6.58 9.72
CA ARG A 110 -11.94 6.52 8.69
C ARG A 110 -10.73 7.31 9.15
N HIS A 111 -9.56 6.70 9.05
CA HIS A 111 -8.28 7.32 9.37
C HIS A 111 -7.46 7.47 8.07
N PRO A 112 -7.07 8.69 7.66
CA PRO A 112 -6.27 8.90 6.45
C PRO A 112 -4.85 8.33 6.62
N LEU A 113 -4.27 7.86 5.52
CA LEU A 113 -2.92 7.30 5.45
C LEU A 113 -1.89 8.25 4.78
N ASP A 114 -2.28 9.49 4.50
CA ASP A 114 -1.46 10.61 3.96
C ASP A 114 -0.50 10.25 2.81
N GLY A 115 -0.84 9.23 2.00
CA GLY A 115 -0.04 8.78 0.85
C GLY A 115 1.28 8.09 1.21
N GLN A 116 1.48 7.67 2.46
CA GLN A 116 2.76 7.14 2.95
C GLN A 116 2.84 5.61 3.04
N VAL A 117 1.74 4.88 2.88
CA VAL A 117 1.74 3.42 3.04
C VAL A 117 2.36 2.77 1.81
N ARG A 118 3.60 2.32 1.98
CA ARG A 118 4.31 1.53 0.99
C ARG A 118 3.95 0.06 1.15
N CYS A 119 4.10 -0.65 0.06
CA CYS A 119 4.27 -2.09 0.04
C CYS A 119 5.18 -2.60 1.17
N GLY A 120 4.65 -3.46 2.04
CA GLY A 120 5.40 -4.04 3.17
C GLY A 120 5.58 -3.12 4.37
N ALA A 121 4.90 -1.96 4.41
CA ALA A 121 4.86 -1.11 5.61
C ALA A 121 4.23 -1.85 6.79
N GLU A 122 4.65 -1.53 8.01
CA GLU A 122 3.99 -2.03 9.22
C GLU A 122 2.99 -0.98 9.72
N LEU A 123 1.70 -1.32 9.72
CA LEU A 123 0.64 -0.52 10.30
C LEU A 123 0.36 -1.01 11.72
N LYS A 124 0.46 -0.09 12.69
CA LYS A 124 -0.02 -0.33 14.06
C LYS A 124 -1.41 0.26 14.18
N ILE A 125 -2.41 -0.59 14.40
CA ILE A 125 -3.82 -0.19 14.47
C ILE A 125 -4.34 -0.42 15.88
N GLN A 126 -5.08 0.56 16.40
CA GLN A 126 -5.84 0.45 17.65
C GLN A 126 -7.24 1.01 17.46
N LEU A 127 -8.24 0.31 18.00
CA LEU A 127 -9.61 0.80 18.03
C LEU A 127 -10.22 0.60 19.41
N GLN A 128 -10.78 1.69 19.95
CA GLN A 128 -11.45 1.72 21.25
C GLN A 128 -12.82 2.38 21.10
N ALA A 129 -13.80 1.91 21.86
CA ALA A 129 -15.14 2.48 21.86
C ALA A 129 -15.72 2.51 23.27
N ASN A 130 -16.31 3.63 23.65
CA ASN A 130 -17.23 3.66 24.77
C ASN A 130 -18.49 2.88 24.38
N VAL A 131 -18.89 1.93 25.20
CA VAL A 131 -20.10 1.12 25.01
C VAL A 131 -21.00 1.24 26.23
N ARG A 132 -22.31 1.06 26.04
CA ARG A 132 -23.24 0.89 27.16
C ARG A 132 -24.21 -0.22 26.87
N GLU A 133 -24.61 -0.94 27.90
CA GLU A 133 -25.78 -1.80 27.82
C GLU A 133 -27.04 -0.93 27.73
N ARG A 134 -28.02 -1.35 26.94
CA ARG A 134 -29.27 -0.61 26.77
C ARG A 134 -29.98 -0.42 28.10
N GLY A 135 -30.23 0.83 28.46
CA GLY A 135 -30.90 1.20 29.71
C GLY A 135 -29.95 1.32 30.91
N ALA A 136 -28.66 1.04 30.76
CA ALA A 136 -27.67 1.33 31.79
C ALA A 136 -27.40 2.84 31.90
N LEU A 137 -27.07 3.28 33.12
CA LEU A 137 -26.68 4.67 33.40
C LEU A 137 -25.19 4.94 33.17
N GLY A 138 -24.37 3.88 33.10
CA GLY A 138 -22.94 3.95 32.91
C GLY A 138 -22.51 3.56 31.50
N HIS A 139 -21.23 3.76 31.21
CA HIS A 139 -20.57 3.22 30.04
C HIS A 139 -19.34 2.45 30.46
N GLU A 140 -18.94 1.54 29.59
CA GLU A 140 -17.77 0.70 29.70
C GLU A 140 -16.89 0.95 28.48
N LEU A 141 -15.64 0.49 28.55
CA LEU A 141 -14.74 0.58 27.43
C LEU A 141 -14.69 -0.77 26.73
N ALA A 142 -14.79 -0.76 25.42
CA ALA A 142 -14.57 -1.91 24.57
C ALA A 142 -13.45 -1.63 23.56
N SER A 143 -12.83 -2.68 23.05
CA SER A 143 -11.71 -2.56 22.13
C SER A 143 -11.67 -3.73 21.16
N ALA A 144 -11.10 -3.46 19.98
CA ALA A 144 -10.91 -4.45 18.93
C ALA A 144 -9.61 -5.26 19.11
N PHE A 145 -8.63 -4.70 19.82
CA PHE A 145 -7.30 -5.27 20.03
C PHE A 145 -6.86 -5.00 21.48
N GLY A 146 -6.70 -6.04 22.29
CA GLY A 146 -6.63 -5.89 23.75
C GLY A 146 -7.71 -4.92 24.28
N PRO A 147 -7.53 -4.26 25.42
CA PRO A 147 -6.60 -4.64 26.46
C PRO A 147 -6.95 -6.03 26.98
N GLU A 148 -5.92 -6.83 27.18
CA GLU A 148 -6.05 -8.17 27.72
C GLU A 148 -6.26 -8.18 29.25
N ASP A 149 -5.90 -7.07 29.91
CA ASP A 149 -6.07 -6.81 31.34
C ASP A 149 -6.19 -5.29 31.61
N ARG A 150 -6.69 -4.91 32.81
CA ARG A 150 -6.78 -3.50 33.22
C ARG A 150 -5.43 -2.79 33.16
N GLY A 151 -5.31 -1.83 32.26
CA GLY A 151 -4.14 -0.94 32.12
C GLY A 151 -3.14 -1.33 31.02
N GLN A 152 -3.38 -2.37 30.23
CA GLN A 152 -2.50 -2.76 29.10
C GLN A 152 -3.24 -2.71 27.77
N TRP A 153 -2.99 -1.70 26.95
CA TRP A 153 -3.67 -1.55 25.65
C TRP A 153 -3.08 -2.45 24.56
N GLY A 154 -3.96 -3.11 23.80
CA GLY A 154 -3.56 -3.93 22.66
C GLY A 154 -3.44 -3.12 21.39
N TRP A 155 -2.46 -3.48 20.57
CA TRP A 155 -2.32 -2.99 19.20
C TRP A 155 -2.31 -4.20 18.28
N ALA A 156 -2.83 -4.03 17.07
CA ALA A 156 -2.63 -4.99 16.00
C ALA A 156 -1.51 -4.50 15.09
N ASP A 157 -0.58 -5.40 14.78
CA ASP A 157 0.39 -5.19 13.71
C ASP A 157 -0.20 -5.77 12.42
N PHE A 158 -0.58 -4.87 11.51
CA PHE A 158 -1.04 -5.21 10.17
C PHE A 158 0.06 -4.90 9.18
N ARG A 159 0.43 -5.88 8.36
CA ARG A 159 1.38 -5.68 7.25
C ARG A 159 0.59 -5.86 5.95
N PRO A 160 0.21 -4.76 5.27
CA PRO A 160 -0.37 -4.89 3.95
C PRO A 160 0.69 -5.49 3.04
N TYR A 161 0.47 -6.73 2.62
CA TYR A 161 1.16 -7.25 1.45
C TYR A 161 0.63 -6.52 0.22
N CYS A 162 1.53 -6.21 -0.71
CA CYS A 162 1.10 -5.68 -2.00
C CYS A 162 0.25 -6.74 -2.66
N CYS A 163 -0.95 -6.36 -3.07
CA CYS A 163 -1.74 -7.16 -4.00
C CYS A 163 -1.80 -6.40 -5.31
N PRO A 164 -0.78 -6.53 -6.18
CA PRO A 164 -1.18 -6.66 -7.57
C PRO A 164 -2.04 -7.94 -7.65
N GLU A 165 -2.95 -8.03 -8.62
CA GLU A 165 -3.34 -9.35 -9.13
C GLU A 165 -2.08 -10.23 -9.26
N GLU A 166 -2.17 -11.55 -8.97
CA GLU A 166 -1.06 -12.52 -9.18
C GLU A 166 -0.16 -12.03 -10.32
N PRO A 167 1.09 -11.62 -10.05
CA PRO A 167 1.90 -10.88 -11.01
C PRO A 167 1.88 -11.58 -12.37
N ARG A 168 1.25 -10.96 -13.37
CA ARG A 168 1.09 -11.53 -14.71
C ARG A 168 2.16 -10.99 -15.62
N GLY A 169 2.43 -11.74 -16.68
CA GLY A 169 3.46 -11.42 -17.64
C GLY A 169 4.85 -11.59 -17.05
N CYS A 170 5.80 -10.85 -17.59
CA CYS A 170 7.19 -10.83 -17.17
C CYS A 170 7.81 -9.51 -17.67
N THR A 171 8.97 -9.13 -17.13
CA THR A 171 9.64 -7.88 -17.49
C THR A 171 10.87 -8.12 -18.36
N TYR A 172 11.16 -7.14 -19.23
CA TYR A 172 12.40 -7.02 -19.97
C TYR A 172 13.21 -5.81 -19.49
N THR A 173 14.54 -5.91 -19.65
CA THR A 173 15.45 -4.83 -19.24
C THR A 173 15.34 -3.61 -20.16
N GLN A 174 15.80 -2.45 -19.69
CA GLN A 174 15.96 -1.27 -20.57
C GLN A 174 16.83 -1.54 -21.80
N GLY A 175 17.78 -2.49 -21.69
CA GLY A 175 18.67 -2.88 -22.77
C GLY A 175 17.93 -3.60 -23.89
N PHE A 176 17.01 -4.49 -23.52
CA PHE A 176 16.14 -5.18 -24.47
C PHE A 176 15.32 -4.18 -25.28
N TRP A 177 14.55 -3.31 -24.61
CA TRP A 177 13.67 -2.36 -25.28
C TRP A 177 14.43 -1.39 -26.20
N LYS A 178 15.61 -0.91 -25.77
CA LYS A 178 16.46 -0.04 -26.58
C LYS A 178 16.95 -0.69 -27.88
N ASN A 179 17.18 -2.00 -27.85
CA ASN A 179 17.75 -2.75 -28.96
C ASN A 179 16.69 -3.45 -29.84
N HIS A 180 15.44 -3.55 -29.36
CA HIS A 180 14.32 -4.21 -30.06
C HIS A 180 13.13 -3.26 -30.25
N PRO A 181 13.28 -2.14 -31.01
CA PRO A 181 12.17 -1.21 -31.24
C PRO A 181 10.98 -1.85 -31.97
N GLY A 182 11.21 -2.90 -32.77
CA GLY A 182 10.13 -3.65 -33.43
C GLY A 182 9.22 -4.44 -32.47
N ALA A 183 9.68 -4.69 -31.24
CA ALA A 183 8.90 -5.40 -30.22
C ALA A 183 8.03 -4.46 -29.37
N TRP A 184 8.11 -3.14 -29.55
CA TRP A 184 7.37 -2.20 -28.71
C TRP A 184 5.86 -2.34 -28.96
N PRO A 185 5.05 -2.61 -27.93
CA PRO A 185 3.60 -2.79 -28.09
C PRO A 185 2.87 -1.48 -28.39
N VAL A 186 3.54 -0.33 -28.20
CA VAL A 186 2.97 1.01 -28.35
C VAL A 186 3.90 1.93 -29.14
N GLY A 187 3.32 2.89 -29.86
CA GLY A 187 4.07 3.85 -30.69
C GLY A 187 4.64 5.06 -29.93
N GLY A 188 4.42 5.15 -28.61
CA GLY A 188 4.86 6.25 -27.77
C GLY A 188 4.34 6.12 -26.33
N LEU A 189 4.84 6.94 -25.43
CA LEU A 189 4.56 6.90 -23.99
C LEU A 189 4.44 8.32 -23.41
N MET A 190 3.69 8.45 -22.32
CA MET A 190 3.73 9.62 -21.45
C MET A 190 4.92 9.51 -20.51
N LEU A 191 5.71 10.57 -20.37
CA LEU A 191 6.67 10.74 -19.28
C LEU A 191 6.35 12.06 -18.57
N GLY A 192 5.82 11.98 -17.35
CA GLY A 192 5.14 13.09 -16.70
C GLY A 192 3.91 13.49 -17.50
N ASP A 193 3.82 14.78 -17.84
CA ASP A 193 2.70 15.35 -18.59
C ASP A 193 2.97 15.47 -20.11
N HIS A 194 4.07 14.91 -20.61
CA HIS A 194 4.45 15.01 -22.02
C HIS A 194 4.43 13.65 -22.74
N PHE A 195 3.79 13.61 -23.91
CA PHE A 195 3.78 12.45 -24.78
C PHE A 195 5.00 12.44 -25.71
N TYR A 196 5.79 11.37 -25.67
CA TYR A 196 6.93 11.16 -26.55
C TYR A 196 6.63 10.05 -27.56
N THR A 197 6.98 10.30 -28.81
CA THR A 197 6.97 9.28 -29.84
C THR A 197 8.06 8.24 -29.59
N GLN A 198 7.90 7.04 -30.15
CA GLN A 198 8.90 5.99 -30.08
C GLN A 198 10.30 6.46 -30.52
N ALA A 199 10.39 7.27 -31.58
CA ALA A 199 11.67 7.79 -32.07
C ALA A 199 12.38 8.71 -31.06
N GLU A 200 11.60 9.55 -30.35
CA GLU A 200 12.12 10.41 -29.28
C GLU A 200 12.55 9.59 -28.07
N LEU A 201 11.75 8.61 -27.67
CA LEU A 201 12.06 7.70 -26.56
C LEU A 201 13.33 6.87 -26.84
N LEU A 202 13.53 6.39 -28.06
CA LEU A 202 14.77 5.72 -28.46
C LEU A 202 15.98 6.65 -28.44
N THR A 203 15.80 7.92 -28.82
CA THR A 203 16.85 8.92 -28.72
C THR A 203 17.21 9.18 -27.26
N LEU A 204 16.19 9.25 -26.39
CA LEU A 204 16.38 9.40 -24.96
C LEU A 204 17.11 8.20 -24.35
N LEU A 205 16.69 6.96 -24.62
CA LEU A 205 17.38 5.74 -24.17
C LEU A 205 18.84 5.62 -24.64
N ARG A 206 19.21 6.29 -25.73
CA ARG A 206 20.60 6.35 -26.26
C ARG A 206 21.39 7.53 -25.69
N THR A 207 20.74 8.45 -25.00
CA THR A 207 21.39 9.63 -24.42
C THR A 207 22.25 9.19 -23.23
N PRO A 208 23.55 9.53 -23.19
CA PRO A 208 24.39 9.20 -22.04
C PRO A 208 23.91 9.92 -20.77
N VAL A 209 23.65 9.15 -19.70
CA VAL A 209 23.14 9.67 -18.41
C VAL A 209 24.02 10.77 -17.82
N ARG A 210 25.36 10.66 -17.92
CA ARG A 210 26.34 11.68 -17.45
C ARG A 210 26.09 12.23 -16.02
N GLY A 211 25.54 11.40 -15.13
CA GLY A 211 25.24 11.77 -13.74
C GLY A 211 23.97 12.60 -13.54
N ASP A 212 23.15 12.73 -14.59
CA ASP A 212 21.83 13.34 -14.53
C ASP A 212 20.78 12.34 -14.05
N ALA A 213 20.26 12.55 -12.86
CA ALA A 213 19.28 11.67 -12.23
C ALA A 213 17.94 11.67 -12.98
N SER A 214 17.60 12.75 -13.68
CA SER A 214 16.36 12.80 -14.48
C SER A 214 16.46 11.89 -15.71
N VAL A 215 17.61 11.89 -16.39
CA VAL A 215 17.87 11.01 -17.54
C VAL A 215 17.96 9.55 -17.10
N ALA A 216 18.63 9.27 -15.97
CA ALA A 216 18.67 7.91 -15.40
C ALA A 216 17.27 7.37 -15.13
N LEU A 217 16.46 8.14 -14.39
CA LEU A 217 15.09 7.76 -14.07
C LEU A 217 14.25 7.57 -15.34
N ALA A 218 14.42 8.44 -16.34
CA ALA A 218 13.70 8.33 -17.60
C ALA A 218 13.97 7.01 -18.30
N HIS A 219 15.21 6.55 -18.34
CA HIS A 219 15.53 5.28 -18.99
C HIS A 219 14.79 4.10 -18.34
N GLN A 220 14.77 4.06 -17.01
CA GLN A 220 14.11 2.99 -16.27
C GLN A 220 12.58 3.09 -16.35
N LEU A 221 12.03 4.29 -16.32
CA LEU A 221 10.59 4.51 -16.48
C LEU A 221 10.10 4.09 -17.87
N ILE A 222 10.84 4.40 -18.93
CA ILE A 222 10.50 3.97 -20.29
C ILE A 222 10.42 2.44 -20.38
N ALA A 223 11.41 1.74 -19.81
CA ALA A 223 11.41 0.28 -19.81
C ALA A 223 10.24 -0.30 -18.99
N ALA A 224 9.94 0.30 -17.83
CA ALA A 224 8.85 -0.17 -16.98
C ALA A 224 7.47 0.03 -17.62
N GLU A 225 7.23 1.18 -18.26
CA GLU A 225 6.00 1.45 -18.99
C GLU A 225 5.83 0.53 -20.22
N LEU A 226 6.93 0.19 -20.91
CA LEU A 226 6.90 -0.79 -22.00
C LEU A 226 6.60 -2.20 -21.50
N ASN A 227 7.12 -2.59 -20.34
CA ASN A 227 6.79 -3.87 -19.69
C ASN A 227 5.30 -3.94 -19.36
N VAL A 228 4.73 -2.88 -18.76
CA VAL A 228 3.29 -2.81 -18.48
C VAL A 228 2.47 -2.86 -19.77
N ALA A 229 2.87 -2.12 -20.80
CA ALA A 229 2.21 -2.17 -22.10
C ALA A 229 2.32 -3.54 -22.78
N ALA A 230 3.33 -4.33 -22.45
CA ALA A 230 3.53 -5.71 -22.91
C ALA A 230 2.78 -6.75 -22.05
N GLY A 231 2.05 -6.32 -21.03
CA GLY A 231 1.20 -7.19 -20.19
C GLY A 231 1.81 -7.57 -18.84
N ALA A 232 2.94 -6.96 -18.43
CA ALA A 232 3.50 -7.14 -17.10
C ALA A 232 2.67 -6.41 -16.04
N SER A 233 2.48 -7.02 -14.87
CA SER A 233 1.85 -6.32 -13.74
C SER A 233 2.66 -5.08 -13.32
N PRO A 234 2.01 -3.93 -13.07
CA PRO A 234 2.69 -2.70 -12.67
C PRO A 234 3.13 -2.72 -11.20
N ILE A 235 4.08 -1.86 -10.83
CA ILE A 235 4.47 -1.60 -9.44
C ILE A 235 4.27 -0.12 -9.07
N PRO A 236 4.05 0.23 -7.78
CA PRO A 236 3.80 1.62 -7.37
C PRO A 236 4.87 2.62 -7.80
N ALA A 237 6.14 2.20 -7.88
CA ALA A 237 7.25 3.06 -8.28
C ALA A 237 7.09 3.68 -9.67
N ILE A 238 6.29 3.07 -10.57
CA ILE A 238 5.98 3.61 -11.90
C ILE A 238 5.17 4.91 -11.77
N ALA A 239 4.09 4.88 -10.97
CA ALA A 239 3.25 6.05 -10.73
C ALA A 239 4.00 7.17 -9.97
N ASP A 240 4.84 6.79 -9.01
CA ASP A 240 5.70 7.75 -8.29
C ASP A 240 6.71 8.42 -9.23
N ALA A 241 7.30 7.66 -10.17
CA ALA A 241 8.21 8.19 -11.17
C ALA A 241 7.51 9.10 -12.19
N GLN A 242 6.30 8.76 -12.64
CA GLN A 242 5.47 9.63 -13.48
C GLN A 242 5.17 10.96 -12.77
N THR A 243 4.75 10.89 -11.50
CA THR A 243 4.50 12.08 -10.67
C THR A 243 5.77 12.91 -10.51
N TRP A 244 6.92 12.26 -10.25
CA TRP A 244 8.20 12.95 -10.14
C TRP A 244 8.55 13.69 -11.44
N MET A 245 8.34 13.06 -12.61
CA MET A 245 8.58 13.68 -13.92
C MET A 245 7.69 14.92 -14.13
N SER A 246 6.39 14.81 -13.80
CA SER A 246 5.44 15.93 -13.90
C SER A 246 5.83 17.12 -13.00
N VAL A 247 6.13 16.86 -11.73
CA VAL A 247 6.47 17.92 -10.75
C VAL A 247 7.75 18.68 -11.12
N HIS A 248 8.69 18.03 -11.80
CA HIS A 248 9.98 18.62 -12.15
C HIS A 248 10.05 19.08 -13.61
N ASP A 249 8.96 18.98 -14.38
CA ASP A 249 8.92 19.42 -15.77
C ASP A 249 9.27 20.92 -15.90
N GLY A 250 10.30 21.20 -16.70
CA GLY A 250 10.83 22.54 -16.93
C GLY A 250 10.25 23.25 -18.17
N GLY A 251 9.26 22.68 -18.85
CA GLY A 251 8.65 23.31 -20.03
C GLY A 251 8.09 22.35 -21.08
N GLY A 252 7.47 21.25 -20.66
CA GLY A 252 6.95 20.21 -21.55
C GLY A 252 8.03 19.26 -22.03
N THR A 253 9.14 19.09 -21.31
CA THR A 253 10.20 18.13 -21.67
C THR A 253 10.84 17.54 -20.41
N LEU A 254 11.69 16.52 -20.55
CA LEU A 254 12.41 15.94 -19.42
C LEU A 254 13.12 17.05 -18.60
N PRO A 255 13.18 16.97 -17.26
CA PRO A 255 13.75 18.07 -16.46
C PRO A 255 15.20 18.45 -16.82
N TYR A 256 16.04 17.46 -17.14
CA TYR A 256 17.48 17.56 -17.42
C TYR A 256 18.30 18.31 -16.34
N GLY A 257 19.60 18.05 -16.29
CA GLY A 257 20.55 18.72 -15.41
C GLY A 257 20.37 18.44 -13.90
N ILE A 258 19.56 17.46 -13.51
CA ILE A 258 19.30 17.16 -12.10
C ILE A 258 20.45 16.34 -11.54
N ARG A 259 21.31 16.99 -10.75
CA ARG A 259 22.42 16.30 -10.07
C ARG A 259 21.87 15.28 -9.08
N ALA A 260 22.39 14.05 -9.12
CA ALA A 260 22.02 12.97 -8.19
C ALA A 260 22.16 13.36 -6.70
N SER A 261 23.11 14.24 -6.37
CA SER A 261 23.31 14.72 -4.99
C SER A 261 22.28 15.74 -4.51
N SER A 262 21.47 16.31 -5.39
CA SER A 262 20.39 17.24 -5.01
C SER A 262 19.25 16.52 -4.29
N THR A 263 18.38 17.26 -3.58
CA THR A 263 17.21 16.65 -2.93
C THR A 263 16.28 15.98 -3.93
N ALA A 264 16.00 16.63 -5.07
CA ALA A 264 15.23 16.04 -6.17
C ALA A 264 15.96 14.83 -6.79
N GLY A 265 17.26 14.94 -7.03
CA GLY A 265 18.08 13.86 -7.60
C GLY A 265 18.16 12.61 -6.72
N ARG A 266 18.17 12.76 -5.40
CA ARG A 266 18.13 11.61 -4.46
C ARG A 266 16.79 10.88 -4.52
N MET A 267 15.68 11.62 -4.69
CA MET A 267 14.37 11.00 -4.90
C MET A 267 14.32 10.25 -6.23
N ALA A 268 14.79 10.87 -7.32
CA ALA A 268 14.90 10.21 -8.62
C ALA A 268 15.80 8.98 -8.59
N THR A 269 16.90 9.01 -7.85
CA THR A 269 17.82 7.85 -7.72
C THR A 269 17.12 6.67 -7.04
N ARG A 270 16.37 6.91 -5.94
CA ARG A 270 15.60 5.84 -5.27
C ARG A 270 14.54 5.22 -6.17
N LEU A 271 13.85 6.05 -6.96
CA LEU A 271 12.87 5.57 -7.94
C LEU A 271 13.54 4.81 -9.08
N ASN A 272 14.68 5.29 -9.56
CA ASN A 272 15.49 4.61 -10.56
C ASN A 272 15.90 3.20 -10.09
N ASP A 273 16.35 3.06 -8.84
CA ASP A 273 16.77 1.76 -8.30
C ASP A 273 15.58 0.79 -8.21
N ALA A 274 14.42 1.25 -7.70
CA ALA A 274 13.21 0.45 -7.64
C ALA A 274 12.71 0.00 -9.03
N LEU A 275 12.75 0.89 -10.03
CA LEU A 275 12.38 0.56 -11.41
C LEU A 275 13.42 -0.35 -12.08
N SER A 276 14.70 -0.22 -11.73
CA SER A 276 15.74 -1.14 -12.19
C SER A 276 15.47 -2.54 -11.68
N ASP A 277 15.20 -2.71 -10.38
CA ASP A 277 14.91 -4.03 -9.80
C ASP A 277 13.66 -4.67 -10.45
N TYR A 278 12.66 -3.87 -10.80
CA TYR A 278 11.49 -4.32 -11.54
C TYR A 278 11.81 -4.77 -12.97
N ASN A 279 12.54 -3.95 -13.74
CA ASN A 279 12.88 -4.24 -15.13
C ASN A 279 13.84 -5.42 -15.29
N GLU A 280 14.67 -5.68 -14.28
CA GLU A 280 15.55 -6.85 -14.18
C GLU A 280 14.82 -8.09 -13.61
N GLY A 281 13.53 -7.98 -13.30
CA GLY A 281 12.69 -9.09 -12.81
C GLY A 281 12.98 -9.52 -11.37
N LEU A 282 13.67 -8.69 -10.58
CA LEU A 282 13.93 -8.93 -9.15
C LEU A 282 12.69 -8.61 -8.28
N THR A 283 11.81 -7.76 -8.78
CA THR A 283 10.51 -7.42 -8.17
C THR A 283 9.41 -7.46 -9.22
N GLY A 284 8.15 -7.59 -8.80
CA GLY A 284 7.03 -7.71 -9.74
C GLY A 284 6.93 -9.12 -10.34
N PRO A 285 6.56 -9.26 -11.63
CA PRO A 285 6.21 -10.56 -12.22
C PRO A 285 7.40 -11.46 -12.62
N GLY A 286 8.64 -11.04 -12.34
CA GLY A 286 9.83 -11.79 -12.76
C GLY A 286 10.29 -11.43 -14.17
N HIS A 287 11.47 -11.91 -14.54
CA HIS A 287 12.09 -11.64 -15.84
C HIS A 287 11.53 -12.57 -16.92
N CYS A 288 11.43 -12.08 -18.16
CA CYS A 288 11.10 -12.96 -19.29
C CYS A 288 12.33 -13.79 -19.66
N ASP A 289 12.27 -15.10 -19.43
CA ASP A 289 13.24 -16.04 -19.97
C ASP A 289 12.75 -16.59 -21.32
N ASP A 290 13.67 -16.92 -22.24
CA ASP A 290 13.37 -17.59 -23.54
C ASP A 290 12.70 -18.99 -23.39
N ARG A 291 12.33 -19.39 -22.16
CA ARG A 291 11.83 -20.74 -21.82
C ARG A 291 10.50 -20.77 -21.06
N ASP A 292 9.90 -19.64 -20.71
CA ASP A 292 8.62 -19.64 -19.99
C ASP A 292 7.42 -19.74 -20.97
N CYS A 293 7.37 -20.85 -21.68
CA CYS A 293 6.16 -21.35 -22.35
C CYS A 293 5.38 -22.35 -21.46
N ASP A 294 5.50 -22.28 -20.13
CA ASP A 294 4.90 -23.30 -19.28
C ASP A 294 4.39 -22.75 -17.94
N ARG A 295 3.12 -22.30 -17.93
CA ARG A 295 2.23 -22.41 -16.76
C ARG A 295 0.75 -22.13 -17.10
N ARG A 296 0.22 -22.88 -18.06
CA ARG A 296 -1.22 -23.23 -18.12
C ARG A 296 -1.34 -24.64 -18.69
N ILE A 297 -0.94 -25.63 -17.90
CA ILE A 297 -1.51 -26.97 -18.03
C ILE A 297 -2.64 -27.01 -17.00
N ASP A 298 -3.76 -26.41 -17.37
CA ASP A 298 -5.04 -26.90 -16.89
C ASP A 298 -5.43 -28.05 -17.84
N GLU A 299 -5.91 -29.11 -17.23
CA GLU A 299 -6.20 -30.42 -17.80
C GLU A 299 -7.07 -30.33 -19.07
N ASP A 300 -6.69 -31.11 -20.09
CA ASP A 300 -7.51 -31.50 -21.25
C ASP A 300 -7.84 -30.44 -22.32
N GLU A 301 -6.88 -30.08 -23.19
CA GLU A 301 -7.16 -29.81 -24.62
C GLU A 301 -5.87 -29.83 -25.47
N ASP A 302 -6.01 -30.20 -26.74
CA ASP A 302 -4.98 -30.76 -27.61
C ASP A 302 -3.71 -29.90 -27.78
N VAL A 303 -2.56 -30.55 -27.55
CA VAL A 303 -1.22 -29.97 -27.71
C VAL A 303 -0.81 -29.99 -29.16
N ASP A 304 -1.28 -29.04 -29.95
CA ASP A 304 -0.65 -28.66 -31.22
C ASP A 304 -0.99 -27.18 -31.47
N GLU A 305 0.04 -26.34 -31.67
CA GLU A 305 -0.06 -24.94 -32.15
C GLU A 305 -0.05 -23.82 -31.07
N ALA A 306 1.16 -23.44 -30.62
CA ALA A 306 1.58 -22.03 -30.45
C ALA A 306 3.03 -21.91 -29.94
N CYS A 307 4.02 -22.24 -30.79
CA CYS A 307 5.44 -21.94 -30.54
C CYS A 307 6.14 -21.55 -31.86
N ASP A 308 5.58 -20.59 -32.61
CA ASP A 308 6.29 -20.00 -33.75
C ASP A 308 6.86 -18.64 -33.37
N GLY A 309 8.10 -18.64 -32.88
CA GLY A 309 8.99 -17.50 -33.05
C GLY A 309 9.48 -17.46 -34.50
N PRO A 310 9.83 -16.29 -35.07
CA PRO A 310 10.32 -16.23 -36.44
C PRO A 310 11.60 -17.04 -36.55
N SER A 311 11.56 -18.10 -37.37
CA SER A 311 12.73 -18.92 -37.64
C SER A 311 13.81 -18.03 -38.28
N ASP A 312 14.95 -17.91 -37.61
CA ASP A 312 16.17 -17.42 -38.23
C ASP A 312 16.52 -18.35 -39.40
N THR A 313 16.24 -17.87 -40.61
CA THR A 313 16.81 -18.42 -41.84
C THR A 313 17.46 -17.29 -42.64
N LEU A 314 18.80 -17.26 -42.52
CA LEU A 314 19.83 -16.67 -43.38
C LEU A 314 19.92 -15.13 -43.50
#